data_AF-A0A178JED7-F1
#
_entry.id   AF-A0A178JED7-F1
#
_cell.length_a   1.000
_cell.length_b   1.000
_cell.length_c   1.000
_cell.angle_alpha   90.00
_cell.angle_beta   90.00
_cell.angle_gamma   90.00
#
_symmetry.space_group_name_H-M   'P 1'
#
loop_
_entity.id
_entity.type
_entity.pdbx_description
1 polymer ?
#
loop_
_entity_poly.entity_id
_entity_poly.type
_entity_poly.pdbx_seq_one_letter_code
_entity_poly.pdbx_strand_id
1 'polypeptide(L)'
;MGYDTPMAISNYLAVLIAIILIYPFALVAVNIAIYSPVRRKKVTKWFNIFSALFAAIVFALHMQTEVTYGKDLLDKYYRDNPQALEESRKASDETTDVTTL
;
A
#
# COMPACT_ATOMS: atom_id res chain seq x y z
N MET A 1 -14.76 9.53 -22.24
CA MET A 1 -13.37 9.95 -22.53
C MET A 1 -12.49 9.32 -21.46
N GLY A 2 -11.39 8.68 -21.85
CA GLY A 2 -10.62 7.79 -20.98
C GLY A 2 -10.22 8.45 -19.68
N TYR A 3 -10.63 7.88 -18.56
CA TYR A 3 -10.05 8.18 -17.25
C TYR A 3 -8.68 7.49 -17.22
N ASP A 4 -7.73 7.99 -18.04
CA ASP A 4 -6.30 7.75 -17.86
C ASP A 4 -5.82 8.59 -16.67
N THR A 5 -6.51 8.45 -15.55
CA THR A 5 -5.85 8.67 -14.28
C THR A 5 -4.74 7.64 -14.26
N PRO A 6 -3.46 8.06 -14.18
CA PRO A 6 -2.45 7.10 -13.82
C PRO A 6 -2.95 6.53 -12.50
N MET A 7 -3.45 5.30 -12.53
CA MET A 7 -3.33 4.43 -11.39
C MET A 7 -1.83 4.41 -11.22
N ALA A 8 -1.34 5.36 -10.42
CA ALA A 8 0.07 5.50 -10.21
C ALA A 8 0.44 4.12 -9.72
N ILE A 9 1.13 3.37 -10.57
CA ILE A 9 2.02 2.30 -10.15
C ILE A 9 2.87 3.03 -9.13
N SER A 10 2.40 2.98 -7.89
CA SER A 10 2.90 3.88 -6.88
C SER A 10 4.32 3.40 -6.72
N ASN A 11 5.28 4.30 -6.84
CA ASN A 11 6.70 3.92 -6.80
C ASN A 11 6.98 2.98 -5.60
N TYR A 12 6.21 3.13 -4.53
CA TYR A 12 6.16 2.24 -3.37
C TYR A 12 5.76 0.79 -3.67
N LEU A 13 4.81 0.50 -4.55
CA LEU A 13 4.48 -0.88 -4.98
C LEU A 13 5.65 -1.53 -5.73
N ALA A 14 6.29 -0.77 -6.64
CA ALA A 14 7.47 -1.26 -7.36
C ALA A 14 8.64 -1.53 -6.40
N VAL A 15 8.84 -0.65 -5.40
CA VAL A 15 9.81 -0.83 -4.31
C VAL A 15 9.47 -2.05 -3.45
N LEU A 16 8.19 -2.28 -3.14
CA LEU A 16 7.74 -3.44 -2.36
C LEU A 16 8.02 -4.76 -3.09
N ILE A 17 7.71 -4.82 -4.39
CA ILE A 17 8.03 -5.97 -5.24
C ILE A 17 9.56 -6.18 -5.32
N ALA A 18 10.33 -5.11 -5.49
CA ALA A 18 11.79 -5.20 -5.52
C ALA A 18 12.36 -5.74 -4.20
N ILE A 19 11.84 -5.30 -3.04
CA ILE A 19 12.24 -5.82 -1.74
C ILE A 19 11.95 -7.32 -1.64
N ILE A 20 10.76 -7.78 -2.06
CA ILE A 20 10.39 -9.20 -2.01
C ILE A 20 11.32 -10.04 -2.88
N LEU A 21 11.65 -9.56 -4.09
CA LEU A 21 12.54 -10.26 -5.01
C LEU A 21 14.00 -10.26 -4.55
N ILE A 22 14.48 -9.15 -3.99
CA ILE A 22 15.87 -9.00 -3.54
C ILE A 22 16.12 -9.67 -2.19
N TYR A 23 15.10 -9.76 -1.33
CA TYR A 23 15.18 -10.35 0.00
C TYR A 23 15.87 -11.74 0.04
N PRO A 24 15.49 -12.75 -0.77
CA PRO A 24 16.16 -14.05 -0.74
C PRO A 24 17.65 -13.95 -1.10
N PHE A 25 18.03 -13.08 -2.04
CA PHE A 25 19.43 -12.88 -2.43
C PHE A 25 20.22 -12.16 -1.34
N ALA A 26 19.64 -11.14 -0.71
CA ALA A 26 20.26 -10.44 0.41
C ALA A 26 20.48 -11.40 1.61
N LEU A 27 19.51 -12.28 1.89
CA LEU A 27 19.62 -13.29 2.95
C LEU A 27 20.75 -14.29 2.63
N VAL A 28 20.86 -14.75 1.38
CA VAL A 28 21.98 -15.60 0.94
C VAL A 28 23.32 -14.88 1.07
N ALA A 29 23.42 -13.61 0.64
CA ALA A 29 24.64 -12.81 0.75
C ALA A 29 25.09 -12.63 2.22
N VAL A 30 24.16 -12.36 3.14
CA VAL A 30 24.46 -12.28 4.59
C VAL A 30 24.96 -13.61 5.13
N ASN A 31 24.39 -14.73 4.68
CA ASN A 31 24.84 -16.06 5.08
C ASN A 31 26.24 -16.41 4.54
N ILE A 32 26.61 -15.92 3.36
CA ILE A 32 27.94 -16.10 2.76
C ILE A 32 28.97 -15.18 3.43
N ALA A 33 28.62 -13.92 3.68
CA ALA A 33 29.53 -12.93 4.25
C ALA A 33 29.90 -13.20 5.73
N ILE A 34 29.05 -13.90 6.48
CA ILE A 34 29.27 -14.19 7.90
C ILE A 34 29.58 -15.67 8.12
N TYR A 35 30.88 -15.98 8.15
CA TYR A 35 31.41 -17.34 8.31
C TYR A 35 31.18 -17.93 9.72
N SER A 36 31.07 -17.08 10.75
CA SER A 36 30.90 -17.53 12.14
C SER A 36 29.43 -17.86 12.46
N PRO A 37 29.11 -19.12 12.85
CA PRO A 37 27.72 -19.55 13.07
C PRO A 37 27.02 -18.82 14.21
N VAL A 38 27.76 -18.42 15.24
CA VAL A 38 27.22 -17.69 16.41
C VAL A 38 26.83 -16.26 16.03
N ARG A 39 27.67 -15.59 15.23
CA ARG A 39 27.40 -14.22 14.76
C ARG A 39 26.32 -14.20 13.68
N ARG A 40 26.32 -15.19 12.79
CA ARG A 40 25.35 -15.36 11.71
C ARG A 40 23.91 -15.39 12.23
N LYS A 41 23.63 -16.19 13.27
CA LYS A 41 22.29 -16.29 13.87
C LYS A 41 21.75 -14.96 14.42
N LYS A 42 22.64 -14.15 15.01
CA LYS A 42 22.29 -12.84 15.58
C LYS A 42 22.02 -11.81 14.48
N VAL A 43 22.84 -11.80 13.43
CA VAL A 43 22.70 -10.88 12.30
C VAL A 43 21.48 -11.23 11.45
N THR A 44 21.22 -12.50 11.15
CA THR A 44 20.01 -12.91 10.41
C THR A 44 18.73 -12.52 11.16
N LYS A 45 18.71 -12.66 12.49
CA LYS A 45 17.55 -12.24 13.30
C LYS A 45 17.29 -10.73 13.20
N TRP A 46 18.34 -9.92 13.31
CA TRP A 46 18.24 -8.47 13.14
C TRP A 46 17.89 -8.07 11.71
N PHE A 47 18.46 -8.74 10.71
CA PHE A 47 18.16 -8.52 9.30
C PHE A 47 16.68 -8.80 9.00
N ASN A 48 16.12 -9.89 9.52
CA ASN A 48 14.69 -10.19 9.37
C ASN A 48 13.81 -9.15 10.07
N ILE A 49 14.19 -8.68 11.27
CA ILE A 49 13.44 -7.62 11.97
C ILE A 49 13.46 -6.32 11.15
N PHE A 50 14.63 -5.92 10.65
CA PHE A 50 14.74 -4.74 9.78
C PHE A 50 13.95 -4.91 8.49
N SER A 51 14.03 -6.05 7.83
CA SER A 51 13.28 -6.33 6.62
C SER A 51 11.76 -6.33 6.86
N ALA A 52 11.30 -6.86 7.99
CA ALA A 52 9.89 -6.84 8.37
C ALA A 52 9.41 -5.41 8.66
N LEU A 53 10.21 -4.63 9.39
CA LEU A 53 9.89 -3.23 9.68
C LEU A 53 9.86 -2.39 8.39
N PHE A 54 10.83 -2.60 7.50
CA PHE A 54 10.91 -1.90 6.22
C PHE A 54 9.73 -2.26 5.30
N ALA A 55 9.38 -3.55 5.21
CA ALA A 55 8.21 -4.00 4.48
C ALA A 55 6.91 -3.39 5.06
N ALA A 56 6.76 -3.34 6.38
CA ALA A 56 5.60 -2.74 7.03
C ALA A 56 5.45 -1.24 6.73
N ILE A 57 6.56 -0.49 6.74
CA ILE A 57 6.55 0.95 6.39
C ILE A 57 6.16 1.16 4.93
N VAL A 58 6.77 0.41 4.00
CA VAL A 58 6.45 0.53 2.57
C VAL A 58 5.00 0.12 2.30
N PHE A 59 4.49 -0.90 3.01
CA PHE A 59 3.10 -1.32 2.92
C PHE A 59 2.13 -0.24 3.42
N ALA A 60 2.43 0.40 4.55
CA ALA A 60 1.62 1.51 5.06
C ALA A 60 1.60 2.71 4.10
N LEU A 61 2.74 3.06 3.51
CA LEU A 61 2.83 4.11 2.49
C LEU A 61 2.04 3.75 1.22
N HIS A 62 2.11 2.48 0.79
CA HIS A 62 1.34 2.00 -0.34
C HIS A 62 -0.18 2.10 -0.09
N MET A 63 -0.64 1.65 1.08
CA MET A 63 -2.06 1.75 1.45
C MET A 63 -2.53 3.21 1.54
N GLN A 64 -1.69 4.13 2.03
CA GLN A 64 -2.01 5.56 2.01
C GLN A 64 -2.17 6.12 0.59
N THR A 65 -1.36 5.65 -0.38
CA THR A 65 -1.52 6.10 -1.77
C THR A 65 -2.90 5.72 -2.33
N GLU A 66 -3.40 4.51 -2.06
CA GLU A 66 -4.73 4.11 -2.55
C GLU A 66 -5.86 4.96 -1.98
N VAL A 67 -5.78 5.35 -0.70
CA VAL A 67 -6.76 6.24 -0.07
C VAL A 67 -6.74 7.64 -0.70
N THR A 68 -5.55 8.21 -0.91
CA THR A 68 -5.43 9.55 -1.50
C THR A 68 -5.87 9.57 -2.97
N TYR A 69 -5.43 8.60 -3.78
CA TYR A 69 -5.83 8.51 -5.18
C TYR A 69 -7.33 8.19 -5.34
N GLY A 70 -7.89 7.34 -4.47
CA GLY A 70 -9.32 7.01 -4.49
C GLY A 70 -10.22 8.23 -4.29
N LYS A 71 -9.84 9.14 -3.38
CA LYS A 71 -10.59 10.40 -3.16
C LYS A 71 -10.50 11.33 -4.36
N ASP A 72 -9.31 11.48 -4.95
CA ASP A 72 -9.10 12.29 -6.14
C ASP A 72 -9.91 11.79 -7.36
N LEU A 73 -10.05 10.48 -7.51
CA LEU A 73 -10.87 9.86 -8.55
C LEU A 73 -12.36 10.11 -8.33
N LEU A 74 -12.81 9.96 -7.08
CA LEU A 74 -14.20 10.16 -6.70
C LEU A 74 -14.60 11.63 -6.86
N ASP A 75 -13.75 12.56 -6.43
CA ASP A 75 -13.96 14.00 -6.59
C ASP A 75 -14.02 14.41 -8.07
N LYS A 76 -13.16 13.83 -8.92
CA LYS A 76 -13.22 14.05 -10.38
C LYS A 76 -14.50 13.50 -10.99
N TYR A 77 -14.89 12.29 -10.61
CA TYR A 77 -16.12 11.66 -11.10
C TYR A 77 -17.36 12.47 -10.74
N TYR A 78 -17.43 12.96 -9.50
CA TYR A 78 -18.54 13.79 -9.01
C TYR A 78 -18.56 15.19 -9.60
N ARG A 79 -17.40 15.79 -9.89
CA ARG A 79 -17.32 17.06 -10.61
C ARG A 79 -17.88 16.93 -12.04
N ASP A 80 -17.58 15.82 -12.71
CA ASP A 80 -18.00 15.59 -14.10
C ASP A 80 -19.44 15.03 -14.18
N ASN A 81 -19.96 14.45 -13.09
CA ASN A 81 -21.32 13.90 -12.98
C ASN A 81 -22.03 14.42 -11.71
N PRO A 82 -22.48 15.69 -11.69
CA PRO A 82 -23.06 16.31 -10.50
C PRO A 82 -24.35 15.63 -10.01
N GLN A 83 -25.09 14.97 -10.90
CA GLN A 83 -26.28 14.17 -10.55
C GLN A 83 -25.97 12.94 -9.67
N ALA A 84 -24.78 12.35 -9.81
CA ALA A 84 -24.36 11.22 -8.98
C ALA A 84 -24.08 11.66 -7.53
N LEU A 85 -23.70 12.92 -7.30
CA LEU A 85 -23.59 13.48 -5.95
C LEU A 85 -24.96 13.52 -5.26
N GLU A 86 -26.00 13.95 -5.96
CA GLU A 86 -27.35 14.03 -5.40
C GLU A 86 -27.93 12.63 -5.10
N GLU A 87 -27.68 11.65 -5.96
CA GLU A 87 -28.06 10.25 -5.73
C GLU A 87 -27.29 9.65 -4.54
N SER A 88 -25.98 9.89 -4.44
CA SER A 88 -25.17 9.41 -3.30
C SER A 88 -25.59 10.04 -1.97
N ARG A 89 -25.99 11.33 -1.99
CA ARG A 89 -26.49 12.05 -0.81
C ARG A 89 -27.85 11.52 -0.35
N LYS A 90 -28.76 11.24 -1.30
CA LYS A 90 -30.07 10.62 -0.99
C LYS A 90 -29.91 9.21 -0.42
N ALA A 91 -29.02 8.39 -1.01
CA ALA A 91 -28.74 7.04 -0.51
C ALA A 91 -28.12 7.04 0.90
N SER A 92 -27.29 8.05 1.22
CA SER A 92 -26.72 8.21 2.56
C SER A 92 -27.76 8.62 3.60
N ASP A 93 -28.71 9.48 3.24
CA ASP A 93 -29.82 9.88 4.12
C ASP A 93 -30.75 8.69 4.39
N GLU A 94 -31.11 7.93 3.35
CA GLU A 94 -31.94 6.72 3.46
C GLU A 94 -31.29 5.64 4.33
N THR A 95 -29.97 5.42 4.18
CA THR A 95 -29.22 4.45 4.99
C THR A 95 -29.14 4.87 6.47
N THR A 96 -29.06 6.18 6.73
CA THR A 96 -29.02 6.72 8.10
C THR A 96 -30.36 6.50 8.80
N ASP A 97 -31.47 6.73 8.09
CA ASP A 97 -32.83 6.54 8.59
C ASP A 97 -33.10 5.06 8.98
N VAL A 98 -32.67 4.11 8.13
CA VAL A 98 -32.83 2.66 8.37
C VAL A 98 -32.02 2.16 9.57
N THR A 99 -30.89 2.79 9.89
CA THR A 99 -30.01 2.37 11.00
C THR A 99 -30.43 2.98 12.34
N THR A 100 -31.27 4.01 12.33
CA THR A 100 -31.83 4.67 13.52
C THR A 100 -33.21 4.15 13.95
N LEU A 101 -33.75 3.11 13.29
CA LEU A 101 -35.00 2.41 13.66
C LEU A 101 -34.74 1.17 14.53
#